data_AF-A0A534L147-F1
#
_entry.id   AF-A0A534L147-F1
#
_cell.length_a   1.000
_cell.length_b   1.000
_cell.length_c   1.000
_cell.angle_alpha   90.00
_cell.angle_beta   90.00
_cell.angle_gamma   90.00
#
_symmetry.space_group_name_H-M   'P 1'
#
loop_
_entity.id
_entity.type
_entity.pdbx_description
1 polymer ?
#
loop_
_entity_poly.entity_id
_entity_poly.type
_entity_poly.pdbx_seq_one_letter_code
_entity_poly.pdbx_strand_id
1 'polypeptide(L)'
;MATVRIAVPRPIKSGLEFEAAFPVKGRILEALLCPDCEAEGYIRMRIARDPKKGWSYDPKDAATYVDIYGLDPRDSYTKVRAGEWAEGRVICFGFLKRVRARRISTVGPVLEGGTRLVGAVRVNSKVEIDFGLFQSELAFASEEERRKILKEAGVKAGSFVATDVGVDIELKRWGSKETVLRHG
;
A
#
# COMPACT_ATOMS: atom_id res chain seq x y z
N MET A 1 -14.51 -16.45 11.82
CA MET A 1 -13.21 -16.11 11.19
C MET A 1 -13.50 -15.44 9.86
N ALA A 2 -13.26 -14.13 9.73
CA ALA A 2 -13.42 -13.45 8.45
C ALA A 2 -12.20 -13.77 7.58
N THR A 3 -12.39 -14.57 6.54
CA THR A 3 -11.39 -14.87 5.52
C THR A 3 -10.95 -13.54 4.91
N VAL A 4 -9.71 -13.12 5.16
CA VAL A 4 -9.10 -12.00 4.46
C VAL A 4 -9.03 -12.43 3.00
N ARG A 5 -9.95 -11.91 2.18
CA ARG A 5 -9.85 -12.05 0.72
C ARG A 5 -8.60 -11.28 0.32
N ILE A 6 -7.50 -12.00 0.11
CA ILE A 6 -6.36 -11.49 -0.65
C ILE A 6 -6.96 -11.05 -1.98
N ALA A 7 -6.89 -9.74 -2.27
CA ALA A 7 -7.31 -9.24 -3.56
C ALA A 7 -6.47 -9.97 -4.61
N VAL A 8 -7.11 -10.78 -5.45
CA VAL A 8 -6.43 -11.44 -6.56
C VAL A 8 -6.06 -10.31 -7.53
N PRO A 9 -4.77 -10.08 -7.83
CA PRO A 9 -4.38 -9.02 -8.75
C PRO A 9 -5.07 -9.26 -10.10
N ARG A 10 -5.69 -8.22 -10.64
CA ARG A 10 -6.35 -8.33 -11.96
C ARG A 10 -5.28 -8.55 -13.03
N PRO A 11 -5.52 -9.42 -14.03
CA PRO A 11 -4.60 -9.58 -15.14
C PRO A 11 -4.38 -8.24 -15.84
N ILE A 12 -3.11 -7.91 -16.08
CA ILE A 12 -2.70 -6.70 -16.79
C ILE A 12 -3.26 -6.73 -18.21
N LYS A 13 -4.03 -5.70 -18.60
CA LYS A 13 -4.63 -5.58 -19.94
C LYS A 13 -3.86 -4.64 -20.88
N SER A 14 -3.18 -3.63 -20.33
CA SER A 14 -2.41 -2.66 -21.11
C SER A 14 -1.41 -1.89 -20.24
N GLY A 15 -0.10 -2.01 -20.55
CA GLY A 15 0.96 -1.36 -19.77
C GLY A 15 1.24 -2.05 -18.43
N LEU A 16 2.42 -1.84 -17.84
CA LEU A 16 2.78 -2.48 -16.59
C LEU A 16 2.13 -1.72 -15.43
N GLU A 17 1.01 -2.23 -14.91
CA GLU A 17 0.30 -1.67 -13.74
C GLU A 17 0.36 -2.63 -12.57
N PHE A 18 0.10 -2.13 -11.36
CA PHE A 18 0.03 -2.95 -10.17
C PHE A 18 -1.08 -2.50 -9.22
N GLU A 19 -1.52 -3.45 -8.40
CA GLU A 19 -2.41 -3.22 -7.26
C GLU A 19 -1.91 -4.15 -6.14
N ALA A 20 -1.62 -3.59 -4.98
CA ALA A 20 -1.13 -4.31 -3.81
C ALA A 20 -1.95 -3.91 -2.59
N ALA A 21 -2.57 -4.90 -1.95
CA ALA A 21 -3.29 -4.70 -0.70
C ALA A 21 -2.53 -5.36 0.45
N PHE A 22 -2.29 -4.62 1.52
CA PHE A 22 -1.63 -5.15 2.72
C PHE A 22 -2.38 -4.75 3.99
N PRO A 23 -2.47 -5.67 4.98
CA PRO A 23 -3.18 -5.38 6.23
C PRO A 23 -2.41 -4.33 7.03
N VAL A 24 -3.15 -3.53 7.78
CA VAL A 24 -2.59 -2.52 8.68
C VAL A 24 -3.35 -2.45 9.99
N LYS A 25 -2.63 -2.17 11.07
CA LYS A 25 -3.18 -1.65 12.31
C LYS A 25 -2.43 -0.40 12.69
N GLY A 26 -3.16 0.62 13.11
CA GLY A 26 -2.57 1.91 13.41
C GLY A 26 -3.48 2.82 14.21
N ARG A 27 -2.93 3.99 14.54
CA ARG A 27 -3.65 5.06 15.21
C ARG A 27 -4.15 6.05 14.18
N ILE A 28 -5.44 6.34 14.19
CA ILE A 28 -6.03 7.41 13.39
C ILE A 28 -5.47 8.73 13.90
N LEU A 29 -4.80 9.47 13.03
CA LEU A 29 -4.32 10.82 13.29
C LEU A 29 -5.36 11.84 12.85
N GLU A 30 -6.02 11.56 11.73
CA GLU A 30 -6.93 12.49 11.07
C GLU A 30 -7.96 11.70 10.25
N ALA A 31 -9.18 12.22 10.19
CA ALA A 31 -10.23 11.75 9.30
C ALA A 31 -11.05 12.97 8.88
N LEU A 32 -11.06 13.26 7.58
CA LEU A 32 -11.62 14.50 7.05
C LEU A 32 -12.32 14.27 5.73
N LEU A 33 -13.39 15.01 5.50
CA LEU A 33 -13.99 15.14 4.16
C LEU A 33 -13.03 15.96 3.30
N CYS A 34 -12.79 15.54 2.07
CA CYS A 34 -11.98 16.26 1.10
C CYS A 34 -12.53 17.68 0.96
N PRO A 35 -11.74 18.72 1.28
CA PRO A 35 -12.21 20.09 1.28
C PRO A 35 -12.48 20.62 -0.14
N ASP A 36 -11.93 19.95 -1.17
CA ASP A 36 -12.05 20.40 -2.56
C ASP A 36 -13.28 19.80 -3.26
N CYS A 37 -13.58 18.52 -3.04
CA CYS A 37 -14.69 17.84 -3.73
C CYS A 37 -15.92 17.62 -2.84
N GLU A 38 -15.78 17.74 -1.52
CA GLU A 38 -16.84 17.50 -0.52
C GLU A 38 -17.58 16.15 -0.65
N ALA A 39 -17.04 15.21 -1.43
CA ALA A 39 -17.68 13.93 -1.74
C ALA A 39 -16.89 12.72 -1.26
N GLU A 40 -15.57 12.86 -1.16
CA GLU A 40 -14.66 11.79 -0.77
C GLU A 40 -14.01 12.11 0.57
N GLY A 41 -13.67 11.10 1.36
CA GLY A 41 -12.97 11.31 2.64
C GLY A 41 -11.55 10.77 2.63
N TYR A 42 -10.69 11.42 3.41
CA TYR A 42 -9.33 10.97 3.66
C TYR A 42 -9.16 10.51 5.10
N ILE A 43 -8.34 9.49 5.27
CA ILE A 43 -7.88 9.02 6.57
C ILE A 43 -6.37 9.13 6.60
N ARG A 44 -5.85 9.74 7.68
CA ARG A 44 -4.44 9.67 8.05
C ARG A 44 -4.28 8.70 9.21
N MET A 45 -3.49 7.65 9.01
CA MET A 45 -3.24 6.64 10.04
C MET A 45 -1.75 6.40 10.23
N ARG A 46 -1.28 6.44 11.48
CA ARG A 46 0.08 6.06 11.84
C ARG A 46 0.17 4.57 12.10
N ILE A 47 1.02 3.89 11.35
CA ILE A 47 1.27 2.45 11.47
C ILE A 47 2.74 2.19 11.82
N ALA A 48 3.02 0.98 12.30
CA ALA A 48 4.40 0.52 12.43
C ALA A 48 5.06 0.42 11.04
N ARG A 49 6.32 0.84 10.93
CA ARG A 49 7.05 0.83 9.65
C ARG A 49 7.34 -0.59 9.15
N ASP A 50 7.44 -1.54 10.06
CA ASP A 50 7.62 -2.97 9.75
C ASP A 50 6.55 -3.81 10.46
N PRO A 51 5.35 -3.95 9.85
CA PRO A 51 4.27 -4.75 10.41
C PRO A 51 4.62 -6.20 10.74
N LYS A 52 5.66 -6.77 10.08
CA LYS A 52 6.12 -8.14 10.32
C LYS A 52 6.79 -8.29 11.69
N LYS A 53 7.28 -7.20 12.26
CA LYS A 53 7.82 -7.13 13.64
C LYS A 53 6.76 -6.76 14.67
N GLY A 54 5.50 -6.66 14.25
CA GLY A 54 4.38 -6.28 15.08
C GLY A 54 3.85 -4.88 14.76
N TRP A 55 2.78 -4.50 15.46
CA TRP A 55 2.04 -3.26 15.23
C TRP A 55 2.46 -2.11 16.15
N SER A 56 3.43 -2.35 17.03
CA SER A 56 3.97 -1.35 17.95
C SER A 56 5.02 -0.48 17.26
N TYR A 57 5.05 0.79 17.64
CA TYR A 57 6.06 1.77 17.25
C TYR A 57 6.25 2.77 18.37
N ASP A 58 7.39 3.48 18.37
CA ASP A 58 7.64 4.61 19.26
C ASP A 58 7.24 5.91 18.53
N PRO A 59 6.22 6.65 18.99
CA PRO A 59 5.83 7.91 18.37
C PRO A 59 6.92 9.00 18.43
N LYS A 60 7.98 8.82 19.23
CA LYS A 60 9.14 9.72 19.31
C LYS A 60 10.26 9.34 18.35
N ASP A 61 10.21 8.15 17.74
CA ASP A 61 11.19 7.68 16.77
C ASP A 61 10.54 7.46 15.39
N ALA A 62 10.77 8.41 14.49
CA ALA A 62 10.25 8.39 13.12
C ALA A 62 10.76 7.19 12.28
N ALA A 63 11.83 6.52 12.71
CA ALA A 63 12.28 5.29 12.07
C ALA A 63 11.35 4.11 12.36
N THR A 64 10.51 4.18 13.39
CA THR A 64 9.65 3.05 13.81
C THR A 64 8.24 3.10 13.22
N TYR A 65 7.81 4.23 12.68
CA TYR A 65 6.47 4.40 12.11
C TYR A 65 6.48 5.02 10.72
N VAL A 66 5.36 4.87 10.03
CA VAL A 66 5.02 5.61 8.81
C VAL A 66 3.56 6.06 8.92
N ASP A 67 3.29 7.28 8.49
CA ASP A 67 1.91 7.76 8.36
C ASP A 67 1.41 7.37 6.96
N ILE A 68 0.23 6.76 6.88
CA ILE A 68 -0.46 6.50 5.63
C ILE A 68 -1.57 7.53 5.50
N TYR A 69 -1.59 8.27 4.41
CA TYR A 69 -2.65 9.21 4.07
C TYR A 69 -3.30 8.75 2.78
N GLY A 70 -4.54 8.32 2.86
CA GLY A 70 -5.22 7.69 1.74
C GLY A 70 -6.71 7.95 1.72
N LEU A 71 -7.28 7.78 0.54
CA LEU A 71 -8.70 7.89 0.30
C LEU A 71 -9.43 6.76 1.02
N ASP A 72 -10.58 7.05 1.63
CA ASP A 72 -11.45 6.03 2.20
C ASP A 72 -12.71 5.87 1.33
N PRO A 73 -12.78 4.83 0.48
CA PRO A 73 -13.90 4.65 -0.43
C PRO A 73 -15.18 4.11 0.25
N ARG A 74 -15.17 3.95 1.59
CA ARG A 74 -16.28 3.31 2.35
C ARG A 74 -16.92 4.21 3.41
N ASP A 75 -16.68 5.51 3.35
CA ASP A 75 -17.24 6.51 4.27
C ASP A 75 -16.97 6.24 5.76
N SER A 76 -15.96 5.44 6.07
CA SER A 76 -15.47 5.19 7.44
C SER A 76 -14.93 6.47 8.08
N TYR A 77 -14.40 7.41 7.29
CA TYR A 77 -13.93 8.73 7.75
C TYR A 77 -15.01 9.51 8.52
N THR A 78 -16.29 9.28 8.23
CA THR A 78 -17.42 9.92 8.95
C THR A 78 -17.65 9.35 10.35
N LYS A 79 -17.09 8.17 10.66
CA LYS A 79 -17.36 7.39 11.87
C LYS A 79 -16.18 7.33 12.83
N VAL A 80 -14.96 7.40 12.31
CA VAL A 80 -13.74 7.31 13.11
C VAL A 80 -13.33 8.67 13.65
N ARG A 81 -12.57 8.67 14.75
CA ARG A 81 -12.05 9.90 15.37
C ARG A 81 -10.53 9.84 15.50
N ALA A 82 -9.90 11.01 15.41
CA ALA A 82 -8.50 11.18 15.74
C ALA A 82 -8.23 10.64 17.16
N GLY A 83 -7.17 9.86 17.30
CA GLY A 83 -6.80 9.20 18.55
C GLY A 83 -7.25 7.74 18.67
N GLU A 84 -8.28 7.32 17.93
CA GLU A 84 -8.71 5.92 17.89
C GLU A 84 -7.65 5.04 17.22
N TRP A 85 -7.72 3.75 17.52
CA TRP A 85 -6.99 2.73 16.76
C TRP A 85 -7.91 2.11 15.72
N ALA A 86 -7.34 1.67 14.61
CA ALA A 86 -8.07 0.98 13.57
C ALA A 86 -7.27 -0.20 13.00
N GLU A 87 -8.00 -1.19 12.51
CA GLU A 87 -7.51 -2.27 11.66
C GLU A 87 -8.18 -2.17 10.31
N GLY A 88 -7.41 -2.39 9.25
CA GLY A 88 -7.91 -2.37 7.89
C GLY A 88 -6.87 -2.92 6.92
N ARG A 89 -6.97 -2.43 5.68
CA ARG A 89 -5.94 -2.64 4.65
C ARG A 89 -5.66 -1.33 3.95
N VAL A 90 -4.41 -1.18 3.53
CA VAL A 90 -3.99 -0.15 2.58
C VAL A 90 -3.94 -0.79 1.21
N ILE A 91 -4.46 -0.10 0.21
CA ILE A 91 -4.40 -0.50 -1.19
C ILE A 91 -3.51 0.52 -1.90
N CYS A 92 -2.39 0.06 -2.44
CA CYS A 92 -1.49 0.85 -3.25
C CYS A 92 -1.58 0.40 -4.71
N PHE A 93 -1.71 1.34 -5.63
CA PHE A 93 -1.81 1.03 -7.05
C PHE A 93 -1.12 2.08 -7.91
N GLY A 94 -0.85 1.75 -9.16
CA GLY A 94 -0.29 2.70 -10.11
C GLY A 94 0.36 2.05 -11.31
N PHE A 95 0.93 2.90 -12.16
CA PHE A 95 1.66 2.49 -13.35
C PHE A 95 3.16 2.40 -13.06
N LEU A 96 3.79 1.40 -13.66
CA LEU A 96 5.19 1.06 -13.46
C LEU A 96 6.00 1.45 -14.69
N LYS A 97 7.04 2.25 -14.45
CA LYS A 97 8.02 2.58 -15.48
C LYS A 97 9.38 2.07 -15.06
N ARG A 98 10.07 1.37 -15.95
CA ARG A 98 11.47 0.97 -15.71
C ARG A 98 12.35 2.20 -15.50
N VAL A 99 13.21 2.15 -14.48
CA VAL A 99 14.17 3.21 -14.17
C VAL A 99 15.58 2.64 -13.98
N ARG A 100 16.58 3.52 -14.11
CA ARG A 100 17.94 3.21 -13.68
C ARG A 100 18.05 3.55 -12.19
N ALA A 101 18.06 2.53 -11.34
CA ALA A 101 18.28 2.66 -9.91
C ALA A 101 19.17 1.52 -9.41
N ARG A 102 19.66 1.64 -8.17
CA ARG A 102 20.49 0.61 -7.50
C ARG A 102 19.91 0.13 -6.18
N ARG A 103 18.84 0.78 -5.68
CA ARG A 103 18.18 0.48 -4.42
C ARG A 103 16.70 0.80 -4.50
N ILE A 104 15.91 0.14 -3.67
CA ILE A 104 14.52 0.51 -3.43
C ILE A 104 14.43 1.87 -2.74
N SER A 105 13.32 2.58 -2.93
CA SER A 105 13.04 3.81 -2.18
C SER A 105 12.73 3.48 -0.73
N THR A 106 13.29 4.23 0.21
CA THR A 106 12.77 4.27 1.57
C THR A 106 11.52 5.15 1.55
N VAL A 107 10.37 4.60 1.94
CA VAL A 107 9.17 5.41 2.16
C VAL A 107 9.50 6.46 3.21
N GLY A 108 9.16 7.72 2.93
CA GLY A 108 9.41 8.84 3.84
C GLY A 108 8.61 8.76 5.15
N PRO A 109 8.36 9.91 5.79
CA PRO A 109 7.51 9.95 6.98
C PRO A 109 6.04 9.66 6.65
N VAL A 110 5.61 9.95 5.42
CA VAL A 110 4.24 9.78 4.93
C VAL A 110 4.25 8.98 3.63
N LEU A 111 3.29 8.07 3.49
CA LEU A 111 2.89 7.46 2.23
C LEU A 111 1.52 8.02 1.84
N GLU A 112 1.46 8.73 0.73
CA GLU A 112 0.24 9.37 0.21
C GLU A 112 0.15 9.32 -1.30
N GLY A 113 -1.03 9.65 -1.84
CA GLY A 113 -1.26 9.79 -3.27
C GLY A 113 -0.18 10.66 -3.94
N GLY A 114 0.42 10.16 -5.02
CA GLY A 114 1.52 10.83 -5.73
C GLY A 114 2.92 10.60 -5.14
N THR A 115 3.04 9.87 -4.03
CA THR A 115 4.34 9.51 -3.47
C THR A 115 5.13 8.67 -4.48
N ARG A 116 6.31 9.14 -4.86
CA ARG A 116 7.15 8.40 -5.80
C ARG A 116 7.90 7.26 -5.12
N LEU A 117 7.66 6.03 -5.57
CA LEU A 117 8.31 4.83 -5.07
C LEU A 117 9.17 4.19 -6.14
N VAL A 118 10.29 3.58 -5.73
CA VAL A 118 11.16 2.75 -6.55
C VAL A 118 11.18 1.35 -5.97
N GLY A 119 10.72 0.37 -6.74
CA GLY A 119 10.65 -1.03 -6.35
C GLY A 119 11.68 -1.89 -7.09
N ALA A 120 12.16 -2.93 -6.43
CA ALA A 120 13.06 -3.93 -7.01
C ALA A 120 12.26 -5.09 -7.60
N VAL A 121 12.55 -5.47 -8.84
CA VAL A 121 11.83 -6.52 -9.55
C VAL A 121 12.49 -7.88 -9.35
N ARG A 122 11.70 -8.86 -8.93
CA ARG A 122 12.05 -10.29 -8.95
C ARG A 122 11.19 -11.00 -9.98
N VAL A 123 11.81 -11.84 -10.82
CA VAL A 123 11.11 -12.59 -11.86
C VAL A 123 11.45 -14.07 -11.66
N ASN A 124 10.50 -14.81 -11.08
CA ASN A 124 10.57 -16.25 -10.82
C ASN A 124 9.40 -16.96 -11.52
N SER A 125 8.65 -17.83 -10.82
CA SER A 125 7.33 -18.30 -11.28
C SER A 125 6.32 -17.16 -11.38
N LYS A 126 6.53 -16.08 -10.63
CA LYS A 126 5.74 -14.85 -10.61
C LYS A 126 6.62 -13.62 -10.83
N VAL A 127 6.02 -12.48 -11.13
CA VAL A 127 6.73 -11.20 -11.16
C VAL A 127 6.34 -10.42 -9.91
N GLU A 128 7.33 -10.22 -9.05
CA GLU A 128 7.15 -9.52 -7.77
C GLU A 128 7.92 -8.21 -7.79
N ILE A 129 7.37 -7.20 -7.13
CA ILE A 129 8.00 -5.91 -6.94
C ILE A 129 8.05 -5.61 -5.45
N ASP A 130 9.26 -5.42 -4.95
CA ASP A 130 9.52 -5.09 -3.56
C ASP A 130 9.72 -3.57 -3.41
N PHE A 131 8.76 -2.89 -2.77
CA PHE A 131 8.82 -1.46 -2.47
C PHE A 131 9.33 -1.18 -1.05
N GLY A 132 9.77 -2.21 -0.32
CA GLY A 132 10.25 -2.11 1.06
C GLY A 132 9.13 -2.17 2.10
N LEU A 133 8.15 -1.26 2.01
CA LEU A 133 7.00 -1.25 2.94
C LEU A 133 5.99 -2.36 2.61
N PHE A 134 5.78 -2.62 1.33
CA PHE A 134 4.89 -3.65 0.82
C PHE A 134 5.49 -4.31 -0.42
N GLN A 135 4.91 -5.45 -0.80
CA GLN A 135 5.25 -6.18 -2.02
C GLN A 135 4.02 -6.25 -2.91
N SER A 136 4.24 -6.15 -4.22
CA SER A 136 3.21 -6.36 -5.22
C SER A 136 3.53 -7.59 -6.05
N GLU A 137 2.51 -8.37 -6.38
CA GLU A 137 2.58 -9.43 -7.37
C GLU A 137 1.85 -8.95 -8.63
N LEU A 138 2.49 -9.09 -9.79
CA LEU A 138 1.84 -8.78 -11.06
C LEU A 138 1.18 -10.04 -11.62
N ALA A 139 -0.10 -9.91 -12.01
CA ALA A 139 -0.84 -10.95 -12.70
C ALA A 139 -0.86 -10.69 -14.21
N PHE A 140 -0.67 -11.75 -14.99
CA PHE A 140 -0.72 -11.73 -16.45
C PHE A 140 -1.74 -12.78 -16.91
N ALA A 141 -2.37 -12.61 -18.07
CA ALA A 141 -3.36 -13.58 -18.52
C ALA A 141 -2.71 -14.90 -18.99
N SER A 142 -1.47 -14.83 -19.50
CA SER A 142 -0.67 -16.02 -19.87
C SER A 142 0.84 -15.77 -19.76
N GLU A 143 1.63 -16.83 -19.85
CA GLU A 143 3.10 -16.74 -19.88
C GLU A 143 3.62 -16.09 -21.18
N GLU A 144 2.93 -16.25 -22.31
CA GLU A 144 3.23 -15.54 -23.56
C GLU A 144 3.06 -14.03 -23.38
N GLU A 145 1.94 -13.61 -22.79
CA GLU A 145 1.64 -12.21 -22.54
C GLU A 145 2.61 -11.61 -21.52
N ARG A 146 2.90 -12.34 -20.44
CA ARG A 146 3.94 -11.99 -19.48
C ARG A 146 5.28 -11.70 -20.16
N ARG A 147 5.76 -12.63 -21.00
CA ARG A 147 7.03 -12.45 -21.73
C ARG A 147 7.00 -11.24 -22.66
N LYS A 148 5.89 -11.03 -23.37
CA LYS A 148 5.71 -9.88 -24.28
C LYS A 148 5.75 -8.55 -23.52
N ILE A 149 4.92 -8.39 -22.48
CA ILE A 149 4.81 -7.15 -21.70
C ILE A 149 6.13 -6.82 -21.01
N LEU A 150 6.80 -7.80 -20.39
CA LEU A 150 8.09 -7.57 -19.75
C LEU A 150 9.17 -7.13 -20.75
N LYS A 151 9.21 -7.77 -21.93
CA LYS A 151 10.16 -7.42 -23.00
C LYS A 151 9.92 -5.99 -23.50
N GLU A 152 8.67 -5.62 -23.77
CA GLU A 152 8.28 -4.28 -24.23
C GLU A 152 8.59 -3.21 -23.17
N ALA A 153 8.36 -3.50 -21.89
CA ALA A 153 8.70 -2.62 -20.77
C ALA A 153 10.22 -2.59 -20.44
N GLY A 154 11.02 -3.49 -21.04
CA GLY A 154 12.44 -3.66 -20.74
C GLY A 154 12.71 -4.15 -19.32
N VAL A 155 11.73 -4.77 -18.66
CA VAL A 155 11.80 -5.23 -17.27
C VAL A 155 12.28 -6.68 -17.22
N LYS A 156 13.29 -6.94 -16.40
CA LYS A 156 13.86 -8.26 -16.12
C LYS A 156 14.20 -8.41 -14.64
N ALA A 157 14.54 -9.62 -14.20
CA ALA A 157 15.04 -9.84 -12.83
C ALA A 157 16.19 -8.87 -12.50
N GLY A 158 16.14 -8.27 -11.30
CA GLY A 158 17.11 -7.28 -10.85
C GLY A 158 16.92 -5.87 -11.44
N SER A 159 15.89 -5.66 -12.27
CA SER A 159 15.50 -4.32 -12.70
C SER A 159 14.87 -3.53 -11.55
N PHE A 160 14.80 -2.22 -11.74
CA PHE A 160 14.02 -1.33 -10.88
C PHE A 160 12.91 -0.68 -11.69
N VAL A 161 11.76 -0.52 -11.05
CA VAL A 161 10.61 0.18 -11.58
C VAL A 161 10.22 1.30 -10.62
N ALA A 162 9.68 2.38 -11.16
CA ALA A 162 9.17 3.49 -10.38
C ALA A 162 7.70 3.73 -10.69
N THR A 163 6.99 4.26 -9.70
CA THR A 163 5.57 4.60 -9.78
C THR A 163 5.31 5.83 -8.92
N ASP A 164 4.29 6.59 -9.30
CA ASP A 164 3.67 7.59 -8.44
C ASP A 164 2.36 6.95 -7.96
N VAL A 165 2.31 6.64 -6.67
CA VAL A 165 1.34 5.68 -6.12
C VAL A 165 -0.01 6.34 -5.80
N GLY A 166 -1.11 5.66 -6.11
CA GLY A 166 -2.43 5.92 -5.51
C GLY A 166 -2.57 5.13 -4.20
N VAL A 167 -3.20 5.72 -3.19
CA VAL A 167 -3.31 5.15 -1.84
C VAL A 167 -4.75 5.22 -1.35
N ASP A 168 -5.36 4.05 -1.17
CA ASP A 168 -6.66 3.90 -0.52
C ASP A 168 -6.49 3.20 0.84
N ILE A 169 -7.40 3.50 1.75
CA ILE A 169 -7.51 2.89 3.07
C ILE A 169 -8.91 2.33 3.21
N GLU A 170 -9.01 1.03 3.49
CA GLU A 170 -10.27 0.40 3.85
C GLU A 170 -10.22 -0.08 5.29
N LEU A 171 -11.00 0.55 6.16
CA LEU A 171 -11.10 0.14 7.56
C LEU A 171 -12.06 -1.04 7.73
N LYS A 172 -11.68 -1.96 8.61
CA LYS A 172 -12.47 -3.14 8.99
C LYS A 172 -13.08 -2.99 10.38
N ARG A 173 -12.35 -2.38 11.32
CA ARG A 173 -12.82 -2.06 12.67
C ARG A 173 -11.97 -0.96 13.29
N TRP A 174 -12.53 -0.27 14.29
CA TRP A 174 -11.86 0.79 15.04
C TRP A 174 -12.33 0.82 16.50
N GLY A 175 -11.58 1.52 17.35
CA GLY A 175 -11.89 1.69 18.78
C GLY A 175 -10.65 1.90 19.64
N SER A 176 -10.66 1.39 20.87
CA SER A 176 -9.50 1.51 21.77
C SER A 176 -8.30 0.69 21.26
N LYS A 177 -7.10 1.08 21.70
CA LYS A 177 -5.85 0.37 21.38
C LYS A 177 -5.94 -1.11 21.74
N GLU A 178 -6.43 -1.42 22.93
CA GLU A 178 -6.55 -2.78 23.45
C GLU A 178 -7.50 -3.60 22.58
N THR A 179 -8.62 -3.01 22.16
CA THR A 179 -9.64 -3.66 21.32
C THR A 179 -9.09 -4.05 19.95
N VAL A 180 -8.29 -3.17 19.34
CA VAL A 180 -7.76 -3.37 17.99
C VAL A 180 -6.50 -4.25 17.97
N LEU A 181 -5.62 -4.09 18.95
CA LEU A 181 -4.35 -4.79 18.98
C LEU A 181 -4.42 -6.21 19.57
N ARG A 182 -5.32 -6.50 20.52
CA ARG A 182 -5.40 -7.84 21.17
C ARG A 182 -5.89 -8.98 20.27
N HIS A 183 -6.66 -8.65 19.23
CA HIS A 183 -7.16 -9.63 18.27
C HIS A 183 -6.20 -9.69 17.08
N GLY A 184 -5.07 -10.38 17.24
CA GLY A 184 -4.10 -10.70 16.19
C GLY A 184 -4.11 -12.19 15.92
#